data_AF-A0A939DSP1-F1
#
_entry.id   AF-A0A939DSP1-F1
#
_cell.length_a   1.000
_cell.length_b   1.000
_cell.length_c   1.000
_cell.angle_alpha   90.00
_cell.angle_beta   90.00
_cell.angle_gamma   90.00
#
_symmetry.space_group_name_H-M   'P 1'
#
loop_
_entity.id
_entity.type
_entity.pdbx_description
1 polymer ?
#
loop_
_entity_poly.entity_id
_entity_poly.type
_entity_poly.pdbx_seq_one_letter_code
_entity_poly.pdbx_strand_id
1 'polypeptide(L)'
;SSLKAYDNLIAEGFLFSAPKRGVFVAHNLPVIDLQPLPVLDAPKQEKPMLGFESVANVENFPARQWASCLRRSWLKPDADLMMGEYPSGWPLLKQRVAEYLR
;
A
#
# COMPACT_ATOMS: atom_id res chain seq x y z
N SER A 1 -20.34 -12.62 18.95
CA SER A 1 -21.68 -12.25 19.43
C SER A 1 -22.62 -12.26 18.25
N SER A 2 -23.69 -13.06 18.28
CA SER A 2 -24.56 -13.32 17.12
C SER A 2 -25.23 -12.05 16.58
N LEU A 3 -25.48 -11.04 17.43
CA LEU A 3 -26.08 -9.76 17.03
C LEU A 3 -25.24 -9.00 15.99
N LYS A 4 -23.91 -8.93 16.19
CA LYS A 4 -23.00 -8.27 15.24
C LYS A 4 -23.00 -8.94 13.86
N ALA A 5 -23.20 -10.26 13.82
CA ALA A 5 -23.32 -10.98 12.56
C ALA A 5 -24.62 -10.63 11.82
N TYR A 6 -25.73 -10.46 12.54
CA TYR A 6 -26.99 -10.01 11.94
C TYR A 6 -26.91 -8.57 11.40
N ASP A 7 -26.31 -7.65 12.16
CA ASP A 7 -26.14 -6.26 11.73
C ASP A 7 -25.30 -6.17 10.45
N ASN A 8 -24.21 -6.96 10.37
CA ASN A 8 -23.38 -7.04 9.16
C ASN A 8 -24.15 -7.60 7.97
N LEU A 9 -24.89 -8.70 8.14
CA LEU A 9 -25.66 -9.32 7.04
C LEU A 9 -26.81 -8.42 6.55
N ILE A 10 -27.39 -7.60 7.43
CA ILE A 10 -28.38 -6.58 7.04
C ILE A 10 -27.70 -5.45 6.26
N ALA A 11 -26.55 -4.97 6.71
CA ALA A 11 -25.80 -3.89 6.03
C ALA A 11 -25.27 -4.31 4.65
N GLU A 12 -24.86 -5.56 4.50
CA GLU A 12 -24.41 -6.16 3.23
C GLU A 12 -25.57 -6.50 2.27
N GLY A 13 -26.82 -6.43 2.76
CA GLY A 13 -28.02 -6.69 1.95
C GLY A 13 -28.39 -8.17 1.81
N PHE A 14 -27.76 -9.06 2.57
CA PHE A 14 -28.14 -10.48 2.63
C PHE A 14 -29.43 -10.71 3.43
N LEU A 15 -29.69 -9.86 4.42
CA LEU A 15 -30.90 -9.89 5.25
C LEU A 15 -31.62 -8.54 5.19
N PHE A 16 -32.93 -8.55 5.43
CA PHE A 16 -33.71 -7.35 5.69
C PHE A 16 -34.64 -7.55 6.89
N SER A 17 -34.92 -6.48 7.64
CA SER A 17 -35.85 -6.51 8.75
C SER A 17 -37.22 -6.01 8.32
N ALA A 18 -38.28 -6.73 8.72
CA ALA A 18 -39.65 -6.29 8.53
C ALA A 18 -40.26 -5.94 9.90
N PRO A 19 -40.85 -4.74 10.06
CA PRO A 19 -41.37 -4.28 11.34
C PRO A 19 -42.45 -5.26 11.86
N LYS A 20 -42.33 -5.64 13.14
CA LYS A 20 -43.20 -6.62 13.83
C LYS A 20 -43.20 -8.05 13.24
N ARG A 21 -42.29 -8.36 12.32
CA ARG A 21 -42.22 -9.67 11.64
C ARG A 21 -40.87 -10.38 11.75
N GLY A 22 -39.79 -9.66 12.09
CA GLY A 22 -38.46 -10.24 12.29
C GLY A 22 -37.50 -9.98 11.12
N VAL A 23 -36.48 -10.82 10.99
CA VAL A 23 -35.41 -10.72 9.98
C VAL A 23 -35.60 -11.81 8.93
N PHE A 24 -35.51 -11.45 7.65
CA PHE A 24 -35.74 -12.33 6.50
C PHE A 24 -34.56 -12.28 5.54
N VAL A 25 -34.36 -13.35 4.77
CA VAL A 25 -33.34 -13.43 3.71
C VAL A 25 -33.78 -12.61 2.50
N ALA A 26 -32.89 -11.81 1.93
CA ALA A 26 -33.17 -11.02 0.75
C ALA A 26 -33.49 -11.92 -0.46
N HIS A 27 -34.46 -11.51 -1.29
CA HIS A 27 -34.87 -12.29 -2.46
C HIS A 27 -33.89 -12.20 -3.63
N ASN A 28 -33.14 -11.10 -3.71
CA ASN A 28 -32.10 -10.87 -4.70
C ASN A 28 -30.76 -10.84 -3.97
N LEU A 29 -30.14 -12.02 -3.80
CA LEU A 29 -28.81 -12.07 -3.21
C LEU A 29 -27.80 -11.41 -4.16
N PRO A 30 -26.81 -10.66 -3.64
CA PRO A 30 -25.68 -10.24 -4.45
C PRO A 30 -24.97 -11.50 -4.94
N VAL A 31 -25.14 -11.83 -6.22
CA VAL A 31 -24.41 -12.93 -6.85
C VAL A 31 -22.97 -12.48 -6.97
N ILE A 32 -22.11 -13.03 -6.12
CA ILE A 32 -20.67 -12.90 -6.28
C ILE A 32 -20.27 -14.00 -7.26
N ASP A 33 -20.03 -13.62 -8.51
CA ASP A 33 -19.34 -14.51 -9.47
C ASP A 33 -17.88 -14.62 -9.02
N LEU A 34 -17.60 -15.62 -8.18
CA LEU A 34 -16.26 -15.94 -7.74
C LEU A 34 -15.55 -16.67 -8.87
N GLN A 35 -15.06 -15.89 -9.85
CA GLN A 35 -14.05 -16.37 -10.78
C GLN A 35 -12.80 -16.73 -9.96
N PRO A 36 -12.24 -17.94 -10.10
CA PRO A 36 -10.98 -18.28 -9.47
C PRO A 36 -9.95 -17.22 -9.85
N LEU A 37 -9.33 -16.59 -8.87
CA LEU A 37 -8.23 -15.67 -9.13
C LEU A 37 -7.17 -16.44 -9.92
N PRO A 38 -6.60 -15.85 -10.99
CA PRO A 38 -5.49 -16.47 -11.67
C PRO A 38 -4.40 -16.72 -10.64
N VAL A 39 -4.01 -18.00 -10.51
CA VAL A 39 -2.87 -18.37 -9.66
C VAL A 39 -1.66 -17.69 -10.29
N LEU A 40 -1.07 -16.72 -9.58
CA LEU A 40 0.20 -16.15 -10.01
C LEU A 40 1.21 -17.29 -10.02
N ASP A 41 1.81 -17.55 -11.18
CA ASP A 41 2.91 -18.50 -11.30
C ASP A 41 3.98 -18.16 -10.24
N ALA A 42 4.51 -19.19 -9.59
CA ALA A 42 5.64 -19.02 -8.68
C ALA A 42 6.78 -18.31 -9.43
N PRO A 43 7.52 -17.39 -8.76
CA PRO A 43 8.56 -16.63 -9.42
C PRO A 43 9.57 -17.58 -10.05
N LYS A 44 9.59 -17.61 -11.38
CA LYS A 44 10.55 -18.40 -12.14
C LYS A 44 11.91 -17.76 -11.91
N GLN A 45 12.90 -18.54 -11.46
CA GLN A 45 14.27 -18.04 -11.38
C GLN A 45 14.73 -17.70 -12.80
N GLU A 46 14.67 -16.42 -13.14
CA GLU A 46 15.12 -15.94 -14.43
C GLU A 46 16.64 -16.07 -14.51
N LYS A 47 17.10 -16.77 -15.54
CA LYS A 47 18.52 -16.92 -15.84
C LYS A 47 19.03 -15.54 -16.23
N PRO A 48 20.15 -15.04 -15.67
CA PRO A 48 20.61 -13.69 -15.97
C PRO A 48 20.91 -13.57 -17.46
N MET A 49 20.03 -12.88 -18.19
CA MET A 49 20.31 -12.43 -19.54
C MET A 49 21.28 -11.25 -19.40
N LEU A 50 22.43 -11.34 -20.08
CA LEU A 50 23.33 -10.20 -20.28
C LEU A 50 22.65 -9.23 -21.26
N GLY A 51 21.67 -8.50 -20.76
CA GLY A 51 21.04 -7.38 -21.44
C GLY A 51 21.70 -6.06 -21.02
N PHE A 52 21.66 -5.07 -21.90
CA PHE A 52 21.93 -3.68 -21.52
C PHE A 52 20.70 -3.13 -20.81
N GLU A 53 20.56 -3.47 -19.54
CA GLU A 53 19.48 -2.96 -18.72
C GLU A 53 19.90 -1.64 -18.08
N SER A 54 19.01 -0.63 -18.10
CA SER A 54 19.25 0.68 -17.46
C SER A 54 19.03 0.62 -15.94
N VAL A 55 19.33 -0.52 -15.32
CA VAL A 55 19.04 -0.78 -13.91
C VAL A 55 20.25 -0.40 -13.07
N ALA A 56 20.00 0.21 -11.92
CA ALA A 56 21.08 0.51 -10.98
C ALA A 56 21.67 -0.80 -10.44
N ASN A 57 22.99 -0.84 -10.28
CA ASN A 57 23.66 -1.97 -9.63
C ASN A 57 23.31 -1.98 -8.13
N VAL A 58 22.43 -2.89 -7.73
CA VAL A 58 21.95 -3.04 -6.36
C VAL A 58 23.04 -3.61 -5.43
N GLU A 59 23.97 -4.42 -5.95
CA GLU A 59 25.04 -5.03 -5.15
C GLU A 59 25.98 -3.98 -4.54
N ASN A 60 26.19 -2.87 -5.25
CA ASN A 60 27.03 -1.77 -4.80
C ASN A 60 26.28 -0.71 -3.99
N PHE A 61 24.98 -0.90 -3.73
CA PHE A 61 24.20 0.07 -2.98
C PHE A 61 24.63 0.10 -1.50
N PRO A 62 24.96 1.27 -0.92
CA PRO A 62 25.44 1.39 0.46
C PRO A 62 24.30 1.29 1.48
N ALA A 63 23.67 0.11 1.56
CA ALA A 63 22.45 -0.13 2.33
C ALA A 63 22.58 0.26 3.81
N ARG A 64 23.74 0.01 4.43
CA ARG A 64 23.98 0.30 5.85
C ARG A 64 24.04 1.81 6.14
N GLN A 65 24.76 2.56 5.30
CA GLN A 65 24.87 4.01 5.42
C GLN A 65 23.51 4.65 5.16
N TRP A 66 22.80 4.20 4.11
CA TRP A 66 21.44 4.67 3.81
C TRP A 66 20.48 4.47 4.99
N ALA A 67 20.42 3.26 5.56
CA ALA A 67 19.55 2.97 6.69
C ALA A 67 19.91 3.80 7.95
N SER A 68 21.19 4.11 8.16
CA SER A 68 21.64 4.98 9.25
C SER A 68 21.19 6.42 9.05
N CYS A 69 21.35 6.96 7.84
CA CYS A 69 20.89 8.30 7.48
C CYS A 69 19.37 8.42 7.62
N LEU A 70 18.62 7.43 7.12
CA LEU A 70 17.16 7.40 7.21
C LEU A 70 16.68 7.36 8.67
N ARG A 71 17.29 6.52 9.52
CA ARG A 71 16.94 6.50 10.94
C ARG A 71 17.16 7.85 11.60
N ARG A 72 18.28 8.52 11.30
CA ARG A 72 18.62 9.82 11.88
C ARG A 72 17.67 10.92 11.41
N SER A 73 17.30 10.95 10.13
CA SER A 73 16.35 11.94 9.61
C SER A 73 14.96 11.79 10.20
N TRP A 74 14.60 10.59 10.67
CA TRP A 74 13.30 10.30 11.27
C TRP A 74 13.21 10.52 12.78
N LEU A 75 14.34 10.78 13.47
CA LEU A 75 14.32 11.06 14.92
C LEU A 75 13.68 12.42 15.24
N LYS A 76 13.83 13.39 14.34
CA LYS A 76 13.25 14.72 14.46
C LYS A 76 12.91 15.24 13.06
N PRO A 77 11.86 14.70 12.44
CA PRO A 77 11.47 15.12 11.10
C PRO A 77 10.91 16.55 11.15
N ASP A 78 11.10 17.27 10.05
CA ASP A 78 10.45 18.55 9.82
C ASP A 78 8.94 18.33 9.71
N ALA A 79 8.14 19.07 10.48
CA ALA A 79 6.68 18.93 10.50
C ALA A 79 6.07 19.26 9.13
N ASP A 80 6.61 20.28 8.46
CA ASP A 80 6.13 20.71 7.15
C ASP A 80 6.42 19.66 6.07
N LEU A 81 7.53 18.92 6.23
CA LEU A 81 7.85 17.77 5.38
C LEU A 81 6.85 16.62 5.58
N MET A 82 6.45 16.36 6.82
CA MET A 82 5.48 15.30 7.14
C MET A 82 4.07 15.65 6.65
N MET A 83 3.73 16.94 6.63
CA MET A 83 2.44 17.43 6.14
C MET A 83 2.41 17.61 4.61
N GLY A 84 3.54 17.46 3.93
CA GLY A 84 3.62 17.58 2.48
C GLY A 84 3.59 19.03 1.97
N GLU A 85 3.98 19.99 2.81
CA GLU A 85 3.94 21.43 2.54
C GLU A 85 5.00 21.89 1.52
N TYR A 86 5.85 20.98 1.02
CA TYR A 86 6.90 21.26 0.05
C TYR A 86 6.54 20.71 -1.35
N PRO A 87 5.69 21.38 -2.14
CA PRO A 87 5.18 20.87 -3.41
C PRO A 87 6.27 20.68 -4.48
N SER A 88 7.35 21.45 -4.38
CA SER A 88 8.49 21.33 -5.29
C SER A 88 9.63 20.47 -4.72
N GLY A 89 9.44 19.85 -3.55
CA GLY A 89 10.47 19.13 -2.81
C GLY A 89 11.18 19.97 -1.74
N TRP A 90 11.87 19.29 -0.82
CA TRP A 90 12.44 19.88 0.38
C TRP A 90 13.57 20.91 0.08
N PRO A 91 13.45 22.19 0.49
CA PRO A 91 14.39 23.24 0.12
C PRO A 91 15.83 22.99 0.55
N LEU A 92 16.03 22.47 1.77
CA LEU A 92 17.36 22.17 2.29
C LEU A 92 18.06 21.09 1.45
N LEU A 93 17.32 20.07 1.01
CA LEU A 93 17.86 19.02 0.14
C LEU A 93 18.33 19.61 -1.19
N LYS A 94 17.52 20.47 -1.82
CA LYS A 94 17.90 21.13 -3.08
C LYS A 94 19.19 21.93 -2.95
N GLN A 95 19.33 22.69 -1.85
CA GLN A 95 20.53 23.47 -1.58
C GLN A 95 21.76 22.56 -1.46
N ARG A 96 21.65 21.45 -0.71
CA ARG A 96 22.75 20.49 -0.52
C ARG A 96 23.12 19.77 -1.81
N VAL A 97 22.15 19.42 -2.64
CA VAL A 97 22.41 18.84 -3.96
C VAL A 97 23.10 19.87 -4.87
N ALA A 98 22.64 21.12 -4.89
CA ALA A 98 23.29 22.18 -5.66
C ALA A 98 24.73 22.45 -5.19
N GLU A 99 24.99 22.38 -3.89
CA GLU A 99 26.34 22.49 -3.32
C GLU A 99 27.22 21.29 -3.73
N TYR A 100 26.66 20.08 -3.72
CA TYR A 100 27.38 18.86 -4.13
C TYR A 100 27.75 18.84 -5.63
N LEU A 101 26.93 19.47 -6.47
CA LEU A 101 27.14 19.53 -7.92
C LEU A 101 28.09 20.65 -8.37
N ARG A 102 28.52 21.53 -7.46
CA ARG A 102 29.52 22.57 -7.75
C ARG A 102 30.92 21.99 -7.74
#